data_AF-A0A0G4KII5-F1
#
_entry.id   AF-A0A0G4KII5-F1
#
_cell.length_a   1.000
_cell.length_b   1.000
_cell.length_c   1.000
_cell.angle_alpha   90.00
_cell.angle_beta   90.00
_cell.angle_gamma   90.00
#
_symmetry.space_group_name_H-M   'P 1'
#
loop_
_entity.id
_entity.type
_entity.pdbx_description
1 polymer ?
#
loop_
_entity_poly.entity_id
_entity_poly.type
_entity_poly.pdbx_seq_one_letter_code
_entity_poly.pdbx_strand_id
1 'polypeptide(L)' 'PQDGAPYILSLVVGPALADPRSKGYTIVAKTEFASLADMRWYDDECPAHAKLKALVPEFGLNPPED' A
#
# COMPACT_ATOMS: atom_id res chain seq x y z
N PRO A 1 3.70 15.29 -3.18
CA PRO A 1 3.83 15.61 -4.63
C PRO A 1 4.62 16.89 -4.87
N GLN A 2 5.71 16.81 -5.63
CA GLN A 2 6.30 18.01 -6.21
C GLN A 2 5.22 18.70 -7.05
N ASP A 3 4.95 19.96 -6.74
CA ASP A 3 4.13 20.86 -7.55
C ASP A 3 2.64 20.50 -7.71
N GLY A 4 2.12 19.60 -6.87
CA GLY A 4 0.70 19.21 -6.89
C GLY A 4 0.32 18.20 -7.98
N ALA A 5 1.29 17.65 -8.72
CA ALA A 5 1.05 16.57 -9.67
C ALA A 5 0.59 15.28 -8.97
N PRO A 6 -0.24 14.43 -9.61
CA PRO A 6 -0.57 13.12 -9.08
C PRO A 6 0.67 12.26 -8.90
N TYR A 7 0.90 11.76 -7.68
CA TYR A 7 2.05 10.92 -7.35
C TYR A 7 1.76 9.42 -7.52
N ILE A 8 0.49 9.01 -7.52
CA ILE A 8 0.05 7.66 -7.91
C ILE A 8 -0.35 7.69 -9.38
N LEU A 9 0.29 6.84 -10.20
CA LEU A 9 -0.06 6.69 -11.62
C LEU A 9 -1.22 5.70 -11.83
N SER A 10 -1.20 4.58 -11.09
CA SER A 10 -2.24 3.57 -11.14
C SER A 10 -2.39 2.86 -9.80
N LEU A 11 -3.61 2.40 -9.50
CA LEU A 11 -3.93 1.54 -8.37
C LEU A 11 -4.91 0.47 -8.85
N VAL A 12 -4.52 -0.80 -8.70
CA VAL A 12 -5.40 -1.94 -8.97
C VAL A 12 -5.51 -2.77 -7.71
N VAL A 13 -6.75 -3.08 -7.32
CA VAL A 13 -7.06 -3.91 -6.15
C VAL A 13 -7.98 -5.03 -6.59
N GLY A 14 -7.71 -6.25 -6.14
CA GLY A 14 -8.53 -7.41 -6.47
C GLY A 14 -8.29 -8.60 -5.54
N PRO A 15 -9.11 -9.65 -5.68
CA PRO A 15 -8.89 -10.88 -4.94
C PRO A 15 -7.55 -11.52 -5.33
N ALA A 16 -6.86 -12.06 -4.33
CA ALA A 16 -5.71 -12.91 -4.58
C ALA A 16 -6.16 -14.17 -5.34
N LEU A 17 -5.33 -14.62 -6.28
CA LEU A 17 -5.53 -15.93 -6.87
C LEU A 17 -5.36 -17.00 -5.79
N ALA A 18 -6.18 -18.06 -5.86
CA ALA A 18 -6.07 -19.20 -4.96
C ALA A 18 -4.73 -19.91 -5.20
N ASP A 19 -3.76 -19.66 -4.33
CA ASP A 19 -2.40 -20.19 -4.42
C ASP A 19 -1.84 -20.48 -3.02
N PRO A 20 -1.21 -21.65 -2.77
CA PRO A 20 -0.62 -21.97 -1.47
C PRO A 20 0.42 -20.95 -0.98
N ARG A 21 1.10 -20.25 -1.91
CA ARG A 21 2.08 -19.20 -1.60
C ARG A 21 1.44 -17.90 -1.12
N SER A 22 0.13 -17.75 -1.28
CA SER A 22 -0.60 -16.59 -0.75
C SER A 22 -0.66 -16.57 0.78
N LYS A 23 -0.27 -17.66 1.48
CA LYS A 23 -0.14 -17.70 2.96
C LYS A 23 -1.34 -17.12 3.74
N GLY A 24 -2.55 -17.29 3.21
CA GLY A 24 -3.78 -16.76 3.82
C GLY A 24 -4.16 -15.33 3.42
N TYR A 25 -3.33 -14.61 2.64
CA TYR A 25 -3.72 -13.33 2.05
C TYR A 25 -4.77 -13.53 0.94
N THR A 26 -5.85 -12.74 0.98
CA THR A 26 -7.02 -12.86 0.07
C THR A 26 -7.24 -11.67 -0.84
N ILE A 27 -6.52 -10.56 -0.61
CA ILE A 27 -6.60 -9.32 -1.38
C ILE A 27 -5.18 -8.91 -1.81
N VAL A 28 -5.05 -8.45 -3.04
CA VAL A 28 -3.81 -7.87 -3.58
C VAL A 28 -4.09 -6.44 -4.02
N ALA A 29 -3.22 -5.53 -3.62
CA ALA A 29 -3.18 -4.16 -4.11
C ALA A 29 -1.84 -3.91 -4.81
N LYS A 30 -1.88 -3.37 -6.03
CA LYS A 30 -0.70 -2.94 -6.79
C LYS A 30 -0.84 -1.45 -7.09
N THR A 31 0.14 -0.68 -6.61
CA THR A 31 0.23 0.76 -6.85
C THR A 31 1.47 1.05 -7.69
N GLU A 32 1.33 1.89 -8.72
CA GLU A 32 2.45 2.31 -9.57
C GLU A 32 2.74 3.80 -9.37
N PHE A 33 4.04 4.13 -9.33
CA PHE A 33 4.56 5.47 -9.12
C PHE A 33 5.54 5.80 -10.25
N ALA A 34 5.66 7.08 -10.60
CA ALA A 34 6.61 7.53 -11.63
C ALA A 34 8.07 7.43 -11.15
N SER A 35 8.29 7.51 -9.84
CA SER A 35 9.62 7.52 -9.24
C SER A 35 9.63 6.89 -7.84
N LEU A 36 10.82 6.55 -7.36
CA LEU A 36 11.02 6.14 -5.97
C LEU A 36 10.67 7.27 -4.99
N ALA A 37 10.91 8.52 -5.37
CA ALA A 37 10.59 9.68 -4.53
C ALA A 37 9.07 9.79 -4.30
N ASP A 38 8.27 9.56 -5.33
CA ASP A 38 6.80 9.56 -5.21
C ASP A 38 6.30 8.42 -4.32
N MET A 39 6.91 7.24 -4.43
CA MET A 39 6.59 6.10 -3.57
C MET A 39 6.91 6.41 -2.10
N ARG A 40 8.08 6.99 -1.83
CA ARG A 40 8.46 7.40 -0.46
C ARG A 40 7.55 8.48 0.09
N TRP A 41 7.20 9.47 -0.72
CA TRP A 41 6.23 10.49 -0.30
C TRP A 41 4.88 9.85 0.05
N TYR A 42 4.39 8.90 -0.76
CA TYR A 42 3.17 8.16 -0.46
C TYR A 42 3.27 7.35 0.83
N ASP A 43 4.39 6.66 1.06
CA ASP A 43 4.56 5.76 2.19
C ASP A 43 4.79 6.51 3.51
N ASP A 44 5.61 7.56 3.48
CA ASP A 44 6.12 8.23 4.69
C ASP A 44 5.39 9.54 5.02
N GLU A 45 4.93 10.29 4.01
CA GLU A 45 4.45 11.67 4.19
C GLU A 45 2.96 11.86 3.88
N CYS A 46 2.34 10.99 3.09
CA CYS A 46 0.94 11.17 2.67
C CYS A 46 -0.03 11.10 3.86
N PRO A 47 -0.78 12.18 4.16
CA PRO A 47 -1.65 12.20 5.34
C PRO A 47 -2.81 11.20 5.27
N ALA A 48 -3.29 10.89 4.06
CA ALA A 48 -4.33 9.89 3.87
C ALA A 48 -3.80 8.46 4.09
N HIS A 49 -2.59 8.18 3.60
CA HIS A 49 -1.96 6.88 3.78
C HIS A 49 -1.55 6.65 5.25
N ALA A 50 -1.06 7.70 5.93
CA ALA A 50 -0.76 7.65 7.36
C ALA A 50 -1.99 7.27 8.20
N LYS A 51 -3.17 7.82 7.88
CA LYS A 51 -4.43 7.44 8.55
C LYS A 51 -4.78 5.97 8.32
N LEU A 52 -4.56 5.45 7.11
CA LEU A 52 -4.81 4.03 6.82
C LEU A 52 -3.83 3.12 7.57
N LYS A 53 -2.53 3.45 7.59
CA LYS A 53 -1.51 2.72 8.35
C LYS A 53 -1.84 2.67 9.84
N ALA A 54 -2.39 3.75 10.41
CA ALA A 54 -2.77 3.81 11.82
C ALA A 54 -3.89 2.81 12.20
N LEU A 55 -4.71 2.38 11.25
CA LEU A 55 -5.76 1.38 11.48
C LEU A 55 -5.23 -0.05 11.47
N VAL A 56 -4.10 -0.33 10.80
CA VAL A 56 -3.56 -1.70 10.63
C VAL A 56 -3.39 -2.45 11.96
N PRO A 57 -2.83 -1.85 13.03
CA PRO A 57 -2.70 -2.52 14.33
C PRO A 57 -4.05 -2.87 14.96
N GLU A 58 -5.10 -2.06 14.74
CA GLU A 58 -6.44 -2.30 15.29
C GLU A 58 -7.06 -3.59 14.76
N PHE A 59 -6.65 -4.01 13.55
CA PHE A 59 -7.09 -5.26 12.93
C PHE A 59 -6.15 -6.44 13.20
N GLY A 60 -5.09 -6.26 14.00
CA GLY A 60 -4.08 -7.29 14.23
C GLY A 60 -3.32 -7.69 12.95
N LEU A 61 -3.26 -6.81 11.96
CA LEU A 61 -2.66 -7.04 10.65
C LEU A 61 -1.22 -6.51 10.55
N ASN A 62 -0.55 -6.37 11.69
CA ASN A 62 0.86 -6.01 11.67
C ASN A 62 1.64 -7.08 10.87
N PRO A 63 2.67 -6.67 10.10
CA PRO A 63 3.53 -7.64 9.44
C PRO A 63 4.06 -8.63 10.48
N PRO A 64 4.21 -9.92 10.14
CA PRO A 64 4.91 -10.87 11.00
C PRO A 64 6.28 -10.31 11.38
N GLU A 65 6.68 -10.45 12.65
CA GLU A 65 8.08 -10.21 13.04
C GLU A 65 8.96 -11.28 12.36
N ASP A 66 10.11 -10.88 11.84
CA ASP A 66 11.09 -11.76 11.19
C ASP A 66 11.72 -12.78 12.18
#